data_AF-A0A352DRI0-F1
#
_entry.id   AF-A0A352DRI0-F1
#
_cell.length_a   1.000
_cell.length_b   1.000
_cell.length_c   1.000
_cell.angle_alpha   90.00
_cell.angle_beta   90.00
_cell.angle_gamma   90.00
#
_symmetry.space_group_name_H-M   'P 1'
#
loop_
_entity.id
_entity.type
_entity.pdbx_description
1 polymer ?
#
loop_
_entity_poly.entity_id
_entity_poly.type
_entity_poly.pdbx_seq_one_letter_code
_entity_poly.pdbx_strand_id
1 'polypeptide(L)'
;MKRKKGFSLIELIIVIAIIGILAGILIPSWGYFLRRARVRTSNSRAKLVFGAAQTACTEYAQLERKTPAADRYVGSGTFAFYWDGNAGHKLKANMLDYDEPSGAAGTEMTINNGKFAEKINKIVDDTMVYKIYISNYQVQSVTCGRFADDGFIGAYPKTVETAGTSPTNVLTCDMTDYDL
;
A
#
# COMPACT_ATOMS: atom_id res chain seq x y z
N MET A 1 -26.70 56.33 31.55
CA MET A 1 -26.80 54.89 31.85
C MET A 1 -27.21 54.16 30.56
N LYS A 2 -26.28 53.46 29.88
CA LYS A 2 -26.60 52.76 28.61
C LYS A 2 -27.32 51.44 28.95
N ARG A 3 -28.58 51.27 28.52
CA ARG A 3 -29.28 49.99 28.67
C ARG A 3 -28.60 48.96 27.77
N LYS A 4 -28.07 47.89 28.37
CA LYS A 4 -27.62 46.72 27.61
C LYS A 4 -28.88 45.99 27.13
N LYS A 5 -29.09 45.91 25.81
CA LYS A 5 -30.10 45.02 25.23
C LYS A 5 -29.64 43.59 25.52
N GLY A 6 -30.38 42.88 26.36
CA GLY A 6 -30.19 41.45 26.61
C GLY A 6 -30.73 40.64 25.44
N PHE A 7 -30.10 39.50 25.17
CA PHE A 7 -30.56 38.53 24.18
C PHE A 7 -31.91 37.95 24.61
N SER A 8 -32.88 37.89 23.70
CA SER A 8 -34.20 37.35 24.00
C SER A 8 -34.18 35.82 23.94
N LEU A 9 -34.93 35.16 24.83
CA LEU A 9 -35.06 33.69 24.81
C LEU A 9 -35.64 33.19 23.48
N ILE A 10 -36.50 33.97 22.84
CA ILE A 10 -37.05 33.62 21.52
C ILE A 10 -35.99 33.65 20.42
N GLU A 11 -35.05 34.60 20.51
CA GLU A 11 -33.93 34.70 19.56
C GLU A 11 -33.03 33.46 19.69
N LEU A 12 -32.83 32.94 20.91
CA LEU A 12 -32.08 31.70 21.13
C LEU A 12 -32.76 30.48 20.52
N ILE A 13 -34.08 30.35 20.70
CA ILE A 13 -34.86 29.18 20.25
C ILE A 13 -34.85 29.07 18.73
N ILE A 14 -34.98 30.20 18.02
CA ILE A 14 -34.95 30.20 16.55
C ILE A 14 -33.56 29.80 16.06
N VAL A 15 -32.49 30.26 16.72
CA VAL A 15 -31.11 29.94 16.33
C VAL A 15 -30.83 28.44 16.46
N ILE A 16 -31.21 27.80 17.57
CA ILE A 16 -31.02 26.34 17.72
C ILE A 16 -31.89 25.54 16.75
N ALA A 17 -33.08 26.04 16.40
CA ALA A 17 -33.95 25.40 15.41
C ALA A 17 -33.30 25.42 14.01
N ILE A 18 -32.74 26.54 13.59
CA ILE A 18 -32.04 26.66 12.30
C ILE A 18 -30.76 25.81 12.30
N ILE A 19 -29.97 25.83 13.38
CA ILE A 19 -28.77 25.00 13.52
C ILE A 19 -29.13 23.51 13.43
N GLY A 20 -30.24 23.07 14.03
CA GLY A 20 -30.72 21.69 13.96
C GLY A 20 -31.04 21.24 12.53
N ILE A 21 -31.71 22.08 11.74
CA ILE A 21 -32.03 21.80 10.33
C ILE A 21 -30.74 21.71 9.49
N LEU A 22 -29.84 22.68 9.65
CA LEU A 22 -28.57 22.70 8.90
C LEU A 22 -27.69 21.50 9.25
N ALA A 23 -27.61 21.13 10.54
CA ALA A 23 -26.86 19.96 10.99
C ALA A 23 -27.41 18.65 10.40
N GLY A 24 -28.74 18.51 10.32
CA GLY A 24 -29.39 17.30 9.78
C GLY A 24 -29.05 17.01 8.31
N ILE A 25 -28.88 18.04 7.48
CA ILE A 25 -28.56 17.90 6.04
C ILE A 25 -27.06 17.59 5.82
N LEU A 26 -26.19 18.01 6.73
CA LEU A 26 -24.73 17.96 6.51
C LEU A 26 -24.08 16.61 6.86
N ILE A 27 -24.65 15.86 7.82
CA ILE A 27 -24.05 14.63 8.38
C ILE A 27 -23.90 13.45 7.40
N PRO A 28 -24.83 13.13 6.48
CA PRO A 28 -24.83 11.82 5.83
C PRO A 28 -23.63 11.57 4.91
N SER A 29 -22.94 12.61 4.45
CA SER A 29 -21.87 12.48 3.46
C SER A 29 -20.47 12.23 4.05
N TRP A 30 -20.25 12.50 5.34
CA TRP A 30 -18.91 12.52 5.94
C TRP A 30 -18.19 11.16 5.90
N GLY A 31 -18.91 10.06 6.13
CA GLY A 31 -18.34 8.71 6.13
C GLY A 31 -17.79 8.28 4.77
N TYR A 32 -18.48 8.64 3.68
CA TYR A 32 -18.04 8.32 2.32
C TYR A 32 -16.75 9.07 1.96
N PHE A 33 -16.67 10.37 2.30
CA PHE A 33 -15.47 11.17 2.05
C PHE A 33 -14.24 10.64 2.79
N LEU A 34 -14.38 10.26 4.07
CA LEU A 34 -13.27 9.68 4.83
C LEU A 34 -12.79 8.34 4.25
N ARG A 35 -13.72 7.47 3.82
CA ARG A 35 -13.36 6.19 3.18
C ARG A 35 -12.62 6.42 1.87
N ARG A 36 -13.12 7.32 1.01
CA ARG A 36 -12.49 7.64 -0.28
C ARG A 36 -11.13 8.33 -0.12
N ALA A 37 -10.99 9.20 0.88
CA ALA A 37 -9.72 9.81 1.22
C ALA A 37 -8.69 8.75 1.63
N ARG A 38 -9.09 7.78 2.48
CA ARG A 38 -8.23 6.67 2.90
C ARG A 38 -7.77 5.82 1.71
N VAL A 39 -8.68 5.41 0.83
CA VAL A 39 -8.33 4.63 -0.38
C VAL A 39 -7.37 5.41 -1.28
N ARG A 40 -7.61 6.71 -1.48
CA ARG A 40 -6.71 7.56 -2.27
C ARG A 40 -5.32 7.66 -1.66
N THR A 41 -5.22 7.80 -0.34
CA THR A 41 -3.93 7.77 0.36
C THR A 41 -3.23 6.42 0.19
N SER A 42 -3.93 5.30 0.31
CA SER A 42 -3.35 3.97 0.09
C SER A 42 -2.86 3.77 -1.34
N ASN A 43 -3.62 4.18 -2.35
CA ASN A 43 -3.17 4.13 -3.76
C ASN A 43 -1.92 5.00 -3.98
N SER A 44 -1.86 6.18 -3.34
CA SER A 44 -0.66 7.02 -3.41
C SER A 44 0.55 6.34 -2.77
N ARG A 45 0.36 5.60 -1.66
CA ARG A 45 1.41 4.81 -1.02
C ARG A 45 1.88 3.67 -1.93
N ALA A 46 0.96 2.93 -2.56
CA ALA A 46 1.30 1.90 -3.54
C ALA A 46 2.14 2.47 -4.70
N LYS A 47 1.80 3.68 -5.19
CA LYS A 47 2.60 4.36 -6.22
C LYS A 47 4.02 4.72 -5.74
N LEU A 48 4.18 5.12 -4.48
CA LEU A 48 5.51 5.39 -3.91
C LEU A 48 6.35 4.11 -3.83
N VAL A 49 5.75 3.01 -3.36
CA VAL A 49 6.39 1.68 -3.34
C VAL A 49 6.78 1.24 -4.74
N PHE A 50 5.89 1.42 -5.74
CA PHE A 50 6.18 1.12 -7.14
C PHE A 50 7.42 1.87 -7.64
N GLY A 51 7.51 3.18 -7.39
CA GLY A 51 8.67 3.99 -7.78
C GLY A 51 9.96 3.54 -7.09
N ALA A 52 9.89 3.30 -5.77
CA ALA A 52 11.02 2.80 -4.98
C ALA A 52 11.52 1.44 -5.47
N ALA A 53 10.60 0.51 -5.71
CA ALA A 53 10.89 -0.82 -6.23
C ALA A 53 11.46 -0.77 -7.64
N GLN A 54 10.97 0.13 -8.51
CA GLN A 54 11.52 0.31 -9.87
C GLN A 54 12.96 0.81 -9.83
N THR A 55 13.27 1.76 -8.94
CA THR A 55 14.65 2.21 -8.71
C THR A 55 15.52 1.05 -8.21
N ALA A 56 15.06 0.28 -7.21
CA ALA A 56 15.78 -0.89 -6.73
C ALA A 56 16.04 -1.91 -7.86
N CYS A 57 15.03 -2.25 -8.65
CA CYS A 57 15.18 -3.19 -9.78
C CYS A 57 16.20 -2.68 -10.82
N THR A 58 16.19 -1.38 -11.12
CA THR A 58 17.13 -0.77 -12.07
C THR A 58 18.57 -0.88 -11.57
N GLU A 59 18.81 -0.67 -10.26
CA GLU A 59 20.12 -0.87 -9.66
C GLU A 59 20.57 -2.33 -9.72
N TYR A 60 19.69 -3.27 -9.40
CA TYR A 60 19.98 -4.71 -9.52
C TYR A 60 20.29 -5.10 -10.98
N ALA A 61 19.61 -4.53 -11.97
CA ALA A 61 19.92 -4.77 -13.38
C ALA A 61 21.37 -4.38 -13.73
N GLN A 62 21.91 -3.33 -13.11
CA GLN A 62 23.30 -2.93 -13.30
C GLN A 62 24.29 -3.85 -12.56
N LEU A 63 23.97 -4.19 -11.30
CA LEU A 63 24.82 -5.05 -10.46
C LEU A 63 24.92 -6.47 -11.04
N GLU A 64 23.81 -7.00 -11.53
CA GLU A 64 23.71 -8.38 -12.03
C GLU A 64 24.16 -8.56 -13.48
N ARG A 65 24.57 -7.47 -14.15
CA ARG A 65 25.01 -7.50 -15.55
C ARG A 65 26.17 -8.47 -15.80
N LYS A 66 27.08 -8.60 -14.82
CA LYS A 66 28.24 -9.51 -14.88
C LYS A 66 27.98 -10.85 -14.19
N THR A 67 26.85 -10.99 -13.51
CA THR A 67 26.46 -12.20 -12.80
C THR A 67 25.82 -13.18 -13.79
N PRO A 68 26.20 -14.47 -13.79
CA PRO A 68 25.50 -15.50 -14.56
C PRO A 68 24.01 -15.51 -14.24
N ALA A 69 23.15 -15.79 -15.23
CA ALA A 69 21.70 -15.69 -15.07
C ALA A 69 21.13 -16.52 -13.92
N ALA A 70 21.76 -17.65 -13.59
CA ALA A 70 21.35 -18.55 -12.51
C ALA A 70 21.53 -17.94 -11.10
N ASP A 71 22.51 -17.05 -10.92
CA ASP A 71 22.88 -16.49 -9.61
C ASP A 71 22.28 -15.10 -9.37
N ARG A 72 21.43 -14.62 -10.29
CA ARG A 72 20.79 -13.31 -10.20
C ARG A 72 19.66 -13.34 -9.19
N TYR A 73 19.64 -12.38 -8.28
CA TYR A 73 18.59 -12.26 -7.28
C TYR A 73 17.30 -11.74 -7.90
N VAL A 74 17.33 -10.65 -8.67
CA VAL A 74 16.15 -10.16 -9.41
C VAL A 74 16.04 -10.91 -10.73
N GLY A 75 17.09 -10.88 -11.54
CA GLY A 75 17.18 -11.64 -12.79
C GLY A 75 16.19 -11.20 -13.88
N SER A 76 16.28 -11.87 -15.04
CA SER A 76 15.34 -11.74 -16.16
C SER A 76 14.11 -12.64 -16.00
N GLY A 77 13.72 -12.92 -14.76
CA GLY A 77 12.58 -13.76 -14.43
C GLY A 77 11.38 -12.94 -14.01
N THR A 78 10.31 -13.66 -13.66
CA THR A 78 9.13 -13.10 -13.01
C THR A 78 9.09 -13.60 -11.58
N PHE A 79 8.91 -12.70 -10.62
CA PHE A 79 8.68 -13.06 -9.23
C PHE A 79 7.85 -11.99 -8.53
N ALA A 80 7.26 -12.37 -7.40
CA ALA A 80 6.64 -11.44 -6.48
C ALA A 80 7.50 -11.30 -5.22
N PHE A 81 7.55 -10.09 -4.68
CA PHE A 81 8.20 -9.77 -3.42
C PHE A 81 7.15 -9.30 -2.42
N TYR A 82 7.17 -9.83 -1.22
CA TYR A 82 6.25 -9.52 -0.15
C TYR A 82 6.99 -8.92 1.04
N TRP A 83 6.44 -7.85 1.61
CA TRP A 83 6.88 -7.25 2.85
C TRP A 83 5.76 -7.39 3.88
N ASP A 84 6.04 -8.10 4.96
CA ASP A 84 5.08 -8.44 6.03
C ASP A 84 4.99 -7.35 7.12
N GLY A 85 5.79 -6.28 7.02
CA GLY A 85 5.90 -5.22 8.04
C GLY A 85 7.20 -5.30 8.86
N ASN A 86 7.95 -6.39 8.75
CA ASN A 86 9.17 -6.65 9.52
C ASN A 86 10.31 -7.20 8.66
N ALA A 87 10.01 -8.09 7.71
CA ALA A 87 10.97 -8.74 6.84
C ALA A 87 10.45 -8.79 5.39
N GLY A 88 11.42 -8.82 4.48
CA GLY A 88 11.19 -9.00 3.05
C GLY A 88 11.26 -10.46 2.66
N HIS A 89 10.37 -10.88 1.78
CA HIS A 89 10.24 -12.26 1.33
C HIS A 89 10.06 -12.32 -0.18
N LYS A 90 11.00 -12.96 -0.87
CA LYS A 90 10.80 -13.36 -2.27
C LYS A 90 9.85 -14.55 -2.29
N LEU A 91 8.72 -14.41 -2.98
CA LEU A 91 7.72 -15.47 -3.09
C LEU A 91 8.20 -16.58 -4.02
N LYS A 92 7.67 -17.78 -3.79
CA LYS A 92 7.84 -18.94 -4.66
C LYS A 92 7.19 -18.70 -6.02
N ALA A 93 7.40 -19.62 -6.96
CA ALA A 93 6.82 -19.56 -8.30
C ALA A 93 5.28 -19.47 -8.30
N ASN A 94 4.61 -19.95 -7.25
CA ASN A 94 3.16 -19.82 -7.10
C ASN A 94 2.69 -18.42 -6.68
N MET A 95 3.60 -17.50 -6.35
CA MET A 95 3.32 -16.11 -5.95
C MET A 95 2.41 -15.96 -4.73
N LEU A 96 2.25 -17.02 -3.92
CA LEU A 96 1.34 -17.05 -2.77
C LEU A 96 2.06 -17.42 -1.48
N ASP A 97 3.13 -18.20 -1.58
CA ASP A 97 3.90 -18.65 -0.43
C ASP A 97 5.35 -18.16 -0.52
N TYR A 98 6.00 -18.03 0.63
CA TYR A 98 7.44 -17.82 0.72
C TYR A 98 8.06 -18.87 1.65
N ASP A 99 9.35 -19.12 1.48
CA ASP A 99 10.07 -19.93 2.45
C ASP A 99 10.41 -19.06 3.66
N GLU A 100 9.74 -19.31 4.79
CA GLU A 100 10.19 -18.82 6.08
C GLU A 100 11.64 -19.25 6.29
N PRO A 101 12.54 -18.38 6.78
CA PRO A 101 13.93 -18.73 6.95
C PRO A 101 14.04 -19.91 7.91
N SER A 102 14.32 -21.10 7.37
CA SER A 102 14.44 -22.32 8.14
C SER A 102 15.71 -22.24 9.00
N GLY A 103 15.58 -21.70 10.22
CA GLY A 103 16.53 -21.89 11.31
C GLY A 103 18.00 -21.66 10.96
N ALA A 104 18.34 -20.58 10.25
CA ALA A 104 19.70 -20.06 10.21
C ALA A 104 19.64 -18.59 9.79
N ALA A 105 20.06 -17.69 10.68
CA ALA A 105 20.44 -16.36 10.28
C ALA A 105 21.57 -16.49 9.23
N GLY A 106 21.29 -16.19 7.96
CA GLY A 106 22.33 -16.04 6.93
C GLY A 106 22.27 -16.87 5.65
N THR A 107 21.11 -17.37 5.19
CA THR A 107 21.02 -17.82 3.79
C THR A 107 21.15 -16.62 2.84
N GLU A 108 21.81 -16.79 1.68
CA GLU A 108 21.99 -15.72 0.69
C GLU A 108 20.66 -15.07 0.27
N MET A 109 19.59 -15.87 0.19
CA MET A 109 18.24 -15.37 -0.09
C MET A 109 17.73 -14.43 1.00
N THR A 110 17.90 -14.76 2.29
CA THR A 110 17.47 -13.89 3.40
C THR A 110 18.24 -12.56 3.38
N ILE A 111 19.54 -12.61 3.11
CA ILE A 111 20.38 -11.41 2.99
C ILE A 111 19.93 -10.55 1.80
N ASN A 112 19.69 -11.16 0.64
CA ASN A 112 19.27 -10.43 -0.55
C ASN A 112 17.85 -9.86 -0.41
N ASN A 113 16.93 -10.60 0.20
CA ASN A 113 15.60 -10.12 0.54
C ASN A 113 15.67 -8.90 1.47
N GLY A 114 16.48 -8.98 2.52
CA GLY A 114 16.70 -7.88 3.45
C GLY A 114 17.28 -6.64 2.76
N LYS A 115 18.30 -6.81 1.92
CA LYS A 115 18.89 -5.71 1.13
C LYS A 115 17.89 -5.08 0.16
N PHE A 116 17.04 -5.89 -0.47
CA PHE A 116 16.02 -5.38 -1.38
C PHE A 116 14.92 -4.61 -0.63
N ALA A 117 14.43 -5.17 0.48
CA ALA A 117 13.48 -4.49 1.37
C ALA A 117 14.05 -3.16 1.88
N GLU A 118 15.30 -3.15 2.36
CA GLU A 118 15.95 -1.95 2.90
C GLU A 118 15.97 -0.81 1.88
N LYS A 119 16.21 -1.10 0.60
CA LYS A 119 16.17 -0.07 -0.45
C LYS A 119 14.79 0.54 -0.65
N ILE A 120 13.74 -0.26 -0.54
CA ILE A 120 12.36 0.20 -0.69
C ILE A 120 11.91 0.97 0.55
N ASN A 121 12.17 0.42 1.74
CA ASN A 121 11.73 0.99 3.02
C ASN A 121 12.49 2.28 3.39
N LYS A 122 13.67 2.53 2.80
CA LYS A 122 14.31 3.87 2.88
C LYS A 122 13.45 4.98 2.27
N ILE A 123 12.55 4.65 1.35
CA ILE A 123 11.67 5.60 0.65
C ILE A 123 10.24 5.54 1.21
N VAL A 124 9.84 4.40 1.77
CA VAL A 124 8.47 4.08 2.15
C VAL A 124 8.41 3.86 3.66
N ASP A 125 7.49 4.53 4.37
CA ASP A 125 7.27 4.28 5.80
C ASP A 125 6.99 2.79 6.10
N ASP A 126 7.67 2.23 7.11
CA ASP A 126 7.56 0.82 7.57
C ASP A 126 6.16 0.42 8.11
N THR A 127 5.18 1.32 8.05
CA THR A 127 3.85 1.11 8.64
C THR A 127 2.85 0.38 7.74
N MET A 128 3.30 -0.16 6.60
CA MET A 128 2.44 -0.84 5.63
C MET A 128 3.03 -2.18 5.21
N VAL A 129 2.15 -3.10 4.83
CA VAL A 129 2.53 -4.33 4.13
C VAL A 129 2.34 -4.12 2.63
N TYR A 130 3.20 -4.72 1.82
CA TYR A 130 3.10 -4.59 0.36
C TYR A 130 3.52 -5.86 -0.36
N LYS A 131 2.94 -6.08 -1.53
CA LYS A 131 3.36 -7.10 -2.50
C LYS A 131 3.68 -6.42 -3.82
N ILE A 132 4.80 -6.77 -4.42
CA ILE A 132 5.34 -6.17 -5.64
C ILE A 132 5.51 -7.28 -6.66
N TYR A 133 5.01 -7.09 -7.87
CA TYR A 133 5.17 -8.04 -8.96
C TYR A 133 6.18 -7.47 -9.94
N ILE A 134 7.22 -8.25 -10.21
CA ILE A 134 8.38 -7.83 -10.98
C ILE A 134 8.56 -8.82 -12.11
N SER A 135 8.77 -8.30 -13.31
CA SER A 135 9.11 -9.08 -14.49
C SER A 135 10.25 -8.41 -15.22
N ASN A 136 11.36 -9.12 -15.43
CA ASN A 136 12.51 -8.63 -16.18
C ASN A 136 13.05 -7.26 -15.70
N TYR A 137 13.27 -7.11 -14.38
CA TYR A 137 13.67 -5.85 -13.74
C TYR A 137 12.68 -4.69 -13.87
N GLN A 138 11.46 -4.93 -14.35
CA GLN A 138 10.39 -3.94 -14.41
C GLN A 138 9.32 -4.30 -13.40
N VAL A 139 8.93 -3.33 -12.57
CA VAL A 139 7.78 -3.47 -11.68
C VAL A 139 6.51 -3.37 -12.53
N GLN A 140 5.64 -4.36 -12.41
CA GLN A 140 4.40 -4.44 -13.17
C GLN A 140 3.23 -3.91 -12.34
N SER A 141 3.14 -4.35 -11.09
CA SER A 141 2.11 -3.91 -10.16
C SER A 141 2.56 -3.99 -8.70
N VAL A 142 1.90 -3.21 -7.85
CA VAL A 142 2.08 -3.17 -6.40
C VAL A 142 0.73 -3.11 -5.73
N THR A 143 0.53 -3.97 -4.74
CA THR A 143 -0.59 -3.90 -3.81
C THR A 143 -0.08 -3.60 -2.40
N CYS A 144 -0.85 -2.84 -1.62
CA CYS A 144 -0.50 -2.53 -0.24
C CYS A 144 -1.71 -2.59 0.69
N GLY A 145 -1.44 -3.00 1.92
CA GLY A 145 -2.39 -3.11 3.00
C GLY A 145 -1.86 -2.50 4.28
N ARG A 146 -2.70 -2.47 5.31
CA ARG A 146 -2.29 -1.99 6.62
C ARG A 146 -1.54 -3.08 7.40
N PHE A 147 -2.04 -4.31 7.32
CA PHE A 147 -1.53 -5.47 8.05
C PHE A 147 -1.51 -6.68 7.13
N ALA A 148 -0.73 -7.70 7.49
CA ALA A 148 -0.63 -8.94 6.73
C ALA A 148 -2.01 -9.57 6.50
N ASP A 149 -2.84 -9.70 7.53
CA ASP A 149 -4.14 -10.37 7.46
C ASP A 149 -5.30 -9.51 6.89
N ASP A 150 -5.07 -8.21 6.69
CA ASP A 150 -6.11 -7.29 6.21
C ASP A 150 -6.19 -7.32 4.68
N GLY A 151 -7.38 -7.01 4.16
CA GLY A 151 -7.56 -6.83 2.73
C GLY A 151 -6.68 -5.68 2.23
N PHE A 152 -6.06 -5.82 1.06
CA PHE A 152 -5.29 -4.72 0.49
C PHE A 152 -6.21 -3.51 0.22
N ILE A 153 -5.70 -2.31 0.50
CA ILE A 153 -6.47 -1.05 0.47
C ILE A 153 -5.95 -0.15 -0.67
N GLY A 154 -4.72 -0.40 -1.14
CA GLY A 154 -4.11 0.33 -2.24
C GLY A 154 -3.56 -0.61 -3.31
N ALA A 155 -3.67 -0.19 -4.57
CA ALA A 155 -3.04 -0.86 -5.70
C ALA A 155 -2.58 0.16 -6.75
N TYR A 156 -1.50 -0.16 -7.46
CA TYR A 156 -0.94 0.61 -8.55
C TYR A 156 -0.31 -0.34 -9.58
N PRO A 157 -0.41 -0.12 -10.90
CA PRO A 157 -0.99 1.04 -11.59
C PRO A 157 -2.53 1.04 -11.64
N LYS A 158 -3.18 -0.12 -11.69
CA LYS A 158 -4.63 -0.23 -11.57
C LYS A 158 -5.06 -0.09 -10.10
N THR A 159 -6.08 0.71 -9.82
CA THR A 159 -6.59 0.88 -8.46
C THR A 159 -7.51 -0.28 -8.08
N VAL A 160 -7.66 -0.52 -6.78
CA VAL A 160 -8.57 -1.54 -6.22
C VAL A 160 -10.01 -1.37 -6.74
N GLU A 161 -10.46 -0.13 -6.94
CA GLU A 161 -11.79 0.19 -7.47
C GLU A 161 -11.96 -0.20 -8.95
N THR A 162 -10.87 -0.20 -9.73
CA THR A 162 -10.89 -0.49 -11.17
C THR A 162 -10.77 -1.98 -11.49
N ALA A 163 -10.08 -2.75 -10.65
CA ALA A 163 -9.84 -4.17 -10.90
C ALA A 163 -11.07 -5.08 -10.66
N GLY A 164 -12.10 -4.61 -9.94
CA GLY A 164 -13.35 -5.37 -9.73
C GLY A 164 -13.24 -6.60 -8.82
N THR A 165 -12.03 -6.99 -8.43
CA THR A 165 -11.77 -8.12 -7.52
C THR A 165 -11.96 -7.69 -6.05
N SER A 166 -12.61 -8.53 -5.25
CA SER A 166 -12.75 -8.28 -3.80
C SER A 166 -11.37 -8.25 -3.15
N PRO A 167 -11.08 -7.28 -2.27
CA PRO A 167 -9.77 -7.18 -1.64
C PRO A 167 -9.52 -8.42 -0.76
N THR A 168 -8.60 -9.25 -1.19
CA THR A 168 -8.05 -10.38 -0.43
C THR A 168 -6.81 -9.92 0.35
N ASN A 169 -6.23 -10.81 1.15
CA ASN A 169 -4.98 -10.55 1.84
C ASN A 169 -3.89 -10.16 0.82
N VAL A 170 -3.05 -9.18 1.16
CA VAL A 170 -1.96 -8.63 0.32
C VAL A 170 -1.02 -9.73 -0.19
N LEU A 171 -0.76 -10.78 0.59
CA LEU A 171 0.02 -11.93 0.17
C LEU A 171 -0.71 -12.76 -0.91
N THR A 172 -2.00 -12.98 -0.72
CA THR A 172 -2.82 -13.86 -1.57
C THR A 172 -3.44 -13.19 -2.79
N CYS A 173 -3.29 -11.88 -2.95
CA CYS A 173 -3.89 -11.18 -4.07
C CYS A 173 -3.26 -11.63 -5.40
N ASP A 174 -4.12 -11.82 -6.41
CA ASP A 174 -3.67 -12.04 -7.77
C ASP A 174 -3.16 -10.71 -8.31
N MET A 175 -1.86 -10.66 -8.60
CA MET A 175 -1.19 -9.45 -9.07
C MET A 175 -1.44 -9.21 -10.55
N THR A 176 -1.80 -10.25 -11.31
CA THR A 176 -1.98 -10.17 -12.77
C THR A 176 -3.18 -9.31 -13.15
N ASP A 177 -4.19 -9.24 -12.29
CA ASP A 177 -5.35 -8.34 -12.43
C ASP A 177 -4.96 -6.85 -12.37
N TYR A 178 -3.79 -6.53 -11.78
CA TYR A 178 -3.34 -5.16 -11.51
C TYR A 178 -2.21 -4.68 -12.42
N ASP A 179 -1.67 -5.56 -13.26
CA ASP A 179 -0.65 -5.22 -14.25
C ASP A 179 -1.24 -4.33 -15.36
N LEU A 180 -0.39 -3.62 -16.12
CA LEU A 180 -0.83 -2.73 -17.21
C LEU A 180 -1.63 -3.48 -18.27
#